data_AF-A0A517T7M3-F1
#
_entry.id   AF-A0A517T7M3-F1
#
_cell.length_a   1.000
_cell.length_b   1.000
_cell.length_c   1.000
_cell.angle_alpha   90.00
_cell.angle_beta   90.00
_cell.angle_gamma   90.00
#
_symmetry.space_group_name_H-M   'P 1'
#
loop_
_entity.id
_entity.type
_entity.pdbx_description
1 polymer ?
#
loop_
_entity_poly.entity_id
_entity_poly.type
_entity_poly.pdbx_seq_one_letter_code
_entity_poly.pdbx_strand_id
1 'polypeptide(L)'
;MIDSKLMDACEAIIDGDLQTLSSLVGTVIPPTYKTPSDNWNLLHLGLVSVQNLPHIDSIKYLIESGVDVNAIDKSGWTPLHFAARTSDTDVVRALVSAGADVNAENDKGEVPLNLSLMRKPWNLLVVEALLKAGADGGRIKKFATVVASPQKEDLLALIDKYA
;
A
#
# COMPACT_ATOMS: atom_id res chain seq x y z
N MET A 1 -7.97 25.15 11.00
CA MET A 1 -7.00 24.94 9.89
C MET A 1 -7.05 23.48 9.51
N ILE A 2 -6.95 23.16 8.21
CA ILE A 2 -7.03 21.77 7.72
C ILE A 2 -6.01 20.87 8.46
N ASP A 3 -4.84 21.41 8.81
CA ASP A 3 -3.77 20.66 9.50
C ASP A 3 -4.20 20.01 10.82
N SER A 4 -5.00 20.68 11.65
CA SER A 4 -5.51 20.09 12.90
C SER A 4 -6.55 18.99 12.64
N LYS A 5 -7.39 19.16 11.62
CA LYS A 5 -8.41 18.16 11.25
C LYS A 5 -7.80 16.97 10.52
N LEU A 6 -6.69 17.19 9.82
CA LEU A 6 -5.90 16.14 9.20
C LEU A 6 -5.29 15.23 10.27
N MET A 7 -4.82 15.80 11.38
CA MET A 7 -4.34 15.01 12.52
C MET A 7 -5.47 14.14 13.11
N ASP A 8 -6.65 14.73 13.37
CA ASP A 8 -7.83 13.99 13.83
C ASP A 8 -8.18 12.83 12.87
N ALA A 9 -8.10 13.06 11.55
CA ALA A 9 -8.34 12.03 10.54
C ALA A 9 -7.26 10.94 10.54
N CYS A 10 -5.99 11.29 10.69
CA CYS A 10 -4.89 10.33 10.81
C CYS A 10 -5.07 9.43 12.04
N GLU A 11 -5.41 10.00 13.19
CA GLU A 11 -5.70 9.25 14.42
C GLU A 11 -6.90 8.33 14.21
N ALA A 12 -7.99 8.83 13.61
CA ALA A 12 -9.17 8.02 13.31
C ALA A 12 -8.85 6.84 12.36
N ILE A 13 -7.97 7.02 11.37
CA ILE A 13 -7.53 5.92 10.49
C ILE A 13 -6.80 4.84 11.29
N ILE A 14 -5.91 5.24 12.20
CA ILE A 14 -5.10 4.35 13.03
C ILE A 14 -5.99 3.58 14.01
N ASP A 15 -6.90 4.27 14.70
CA ASP A 15 -7.74 3.70 15.75
C ASP A 15 -8.97 2.96 15.21
N GLY A 16 -9.25 3.07 13.90
CA GLY A 16 -10.44 2.50 13.28
C GLY A 16 -11.73 3.26 13.61
N ASP A 17 -11.63 4.52 14.03
CA ASP A 17 -12.79 5.37 14.32
C ASP A 17 -13.44 5.88 13.03
N LEU A 18 -14.27 5.02 12.43
CA LEU A 18 -15.03 5.34 11.22
C LEU A 18 -16.02 6.49 11.42
N GLN A 19 -16.48 6.74 12.64
CA GLN A 19 -17.41 7.84 12.90
C GLN A 19 -16.69 9.17 12.74
N THR A 20 -15.53 9.33 13.39
CA THR A 20 -14.70 10.52 13.21
C THR A 20 -14.22 10.64 11.77
N LEU A 21 -13.71 9.54 11.19
CA LEU A 21 -13.21 9.55 9.82
C LEU A 21 -14.28 9.98 8.81
N SER A 22 -15.50 9.44 8.92
CA SER A 22 -16.61 9.80 8.03
C SER A 22 -17.16 11.20 8.25
N SER A 23 -17.02 11.75 9.46
CA SER A 23 -17.38 13.13 9.74
C SER A 23 -16.40 14.15 9.14
N LEU A 24 -15.17 13.72 8.79
CA LEU A 24 -14.09 14.58 8.30
C LEU A 24 -13.86 14.44 6.79
N VAL A 25 -13.86 13.22 6.25
CA VAL A 25 -13.61 12.95 4.83
C VAL A 25 -14.83 13.34 4.00
N GLY A 26 -14.62 14.10 2.92
CA GLY A 26 -15.68 14.62 2.06
C GLY A 26 -16.38 15.88 2.59
N THR A 27 -16.35 16.13 3.90
CA THR A 27 -16.96 17.31 4.54
C THR A 27 -15.94 18.42 4.80
N VAL A 28 -14.81 18.07 5.42
CA VAL A 28 -13.75 18.99 5.83
C VAL A 28 -12.50 18.75 5.01
N ILE A 29 -12.16 17.49 4.80
CA ILE A 29 -10.98 17.04 4.05
C ILE A 29 -11.50 16.43 2.74
N PRO A 30 -11.32 17.09 1.59
CA PRO A 30 -11.74 16.51 0.33
C PRO A 30 -10.94 15.23 0.05
N PRO A 31 -11.53 14.19 -0.59
CA PRO A 31 -10.82 12.96 -0.95
C PRO A 31 -9.60 13.21 -1.85
N THR A 32 -9.59 14.34 -2.56
CA THR A 32 -8.51 14.80 -3.42
C THR A 32 -7.40 15.55 -2.67
N TYR A 33 -7.52 15.72 -1.35
CA TYR A 33 -6.53 16.42 -0.54
C TYR A 33 -5.18 15.71 -0.62
N LYS A 34 -4.12 16.50 -0.75
CA LYS A 34 -2.73 16.05 -0.65
C LYS A 34 -1.94 16.96 0.27
N THR A 35 -1.04 16.38 1.06
CA THR A 35 -0.16 17.16 1.94
C THR A 35 0.79 18.03 1.10
N PRO A 36 1.01 19.31 1.46
CA PRO A 36 1.95 20.16 0.72
C PRO A 36 3.41 19.69 0.80
N SER A 37 3.79 19.00 1.88
CA SER A 37 5.15 18.56 2.15
C SER A 37 5.59 17.38 1.29
N ASP A 38 4.73 16.39 1.10
CA ASP A 38 5.12 15.08 0.53
C ASP A 38 4.19 14.63 -0.61
N ASN A 39 3.13 15.40 -0.90
CA ASN A 39 2.09 15.05 -1.87
C ASN A 39 1.29 13.80 -1.47
N TRP A 40 1.22 13.50 -0.17
CA TRP A 40 0.52 12.34 0.37
C TRP A 40 -0.98 12.58 0.42
N ASN A 41 -1.76 11.62 -0.06
CA ASN A 41 -3.20 11.58 0.21
C ASN A 41 -3.51 10.83 1.51
N LEU A 42 -4.79 10.69 1.83
CA LEU A 42 -5.24 9.99 3.04
C LEU A 42 -4.83 8.51 3.10
N LEU A 43 -4.73 7.82 1.97
CA LEU A 43 -4.25 6.43 1.92
C LEU A 43 -2.76 6.35 2.30
N HIS A 44 -1.92 7.24 1.78
CA HIS A 44 -0.51 7.31 2.18
C HIS A 44 -0.37 7.54 3.69
N LEU A 45 -1.13 8.49 4.23
CA LEU A 45 -1.12 8.81 5.66
C LEU A 45 -1.52 7.59 6.50
N GLY A 46 -2.57 6.88 6.10
CA GLY A 46 -3.00 5.66 6.78
C GLY A 46 -1.94 4.56 6.79
N LEU A 47 -1.18 4.41 5.71
CA LEU A 47 -0.23 3.31 5.52
C LEU A 47 1.17 3.58 6.11
N VAL A 48 1.52 4.83 6.40
CA VAL A 48 2.83 5.21 6.96
C VAL A 48 2.87 5.16 8.48
N SER A 49 1.73 5.24 9.16
CA SER A 49 1.60 5.35 10.61
C SER A 49 2.50 4.35 11.35
N VAL A 50 3.64 4.87 11.81
CA VAL A 50 4.85 4.11 12.20
C VAL A 50 4.70 3.24 13.45
N GLN A 51 3.54 3.24 14.09
CA GLN A 51 3.29 2.53 15.34
C GLN A 51 2.24 1.42 15.24
N ASN A 52 1.28 1.52 14.32
CA ASN A 52 0.16 0.58 14.20
C ASN A 52 -0.21 0.40 12.72
N LEU A 53 -0.53 -0.84 12.33
CA LEU A 53 -1.12 -1.11 11.02
C LEU A 53 -2.48 -0.39 10.94
N PRO A 54 -2.81 0.25 9.80
CA PRO A 54 -4.10 0.92 9.68
C PRO A 54 -5.22 -0.11 9.81
N HIS A 55 -6.32 0.29 10.44
CA HIS A 55 -7.50 -0.55 10.49
C HIS A 55 -8.01 -0.76 9.05
N ILE A 56 -8.19 -2.02 8.64
CA ILE A 56 -8.60 -2.35 7.27
C ILE A 56 -9.89 -1.64 6.85
N ASP A 57 -10.82 -1.47 7.79
CA ASP A 57 -12.09 -0.78 7.52
C ASP A 57 -11.88 0.72 7.24
N SER A 58 -10.89 1.37 7.86
CA SER A 58 -10.51 2.74 7.53
C SER A 58 -9.98 2.83 6.10
N ILE A 59 -9.13 1.89 5.68
CA ILE A 59 -8.61 1.84 4.30
C ILE A 59 -9.75 1.63 3.30
N LYS A 60 -10.65 0.69 3.56
CA LYS A 60 -11.83 0.46 2.71
C LYS A 60 -12.71 1.71 2.64
N TYR A 61 -12.98 2.36 3.77
CA TYR A 61 -13.75 3.59 3.81
C TYR A 61 -13.12 4.70 2.97
N LEU A 62 -11.80 4.89 3.05
CA LEU A 62 -11.09 5.88 2.23
C LEU A 62 -11.21 5.59 0.73
N ILE A 63 -11.08 4.31 0.34
CA ILE A 63 -11.28 3.87 -1.04
C ILE A 63 -12.71 4.18 -1.51
N GLU A 64 -13.72 3.80 -0.71
CA GLU A 64 -15.14 4.05 -1.00
C GLU A 64 -15.49 5.55 -1.05
N SER A 65 -14.75 6.36 -0.29
CA SER A 65 -14.88 7.82 -0.29
C SER A 65 -14.23 8.49 -1.51
N GLY A 66 -13.64 7.72 -2.43
CA GLY A 66 -13.05 8.23 -3.67
C GLY A 66 -11.64 8.79 -3.52
N VAL A 67 -10.91 8.40 -2.47
CA VAL A 67 -9.48 8.71 -2.37
C VAL A 67 -8.72 7.96 -3.46
N ASP A 68 -7.90 8.68 -4.23
CA ASP A 68 -7.16 8.12 -5.35
C ASP A 68 -6.17 7.03 -4.92
N VAL A 69 -6.47 5.78 -5.27
CA VAL A 69 -5.66 4.59 -4.96
C VAL A 69 -4.31 4.56 -5.69
N ASN A 70 -4.17 5.35 -6.76
CA ASN A 70 -2.97 5.44 -7.59
C ASN A 70 -2.25 6.79 -7.44
N ALA A 71 -2.62 7.59 -6.44
CA ALA A 71 -1.91 8.83 -6.15
C ALA A 71 -0.42 8.53 -5.92
N ILE A 72 0.44 9.40 -6.44
CA ILE A 72 1.89 9.32 -6.22
C ILE A 72 2.34 10.39 -5.24
N ASP A 73 3.28 10.03 -4.37
CA ASP A 73 4.03 10.99 -3.57
C ASP A 73 5.18 11.63 -4.35
N LYS A 74 5.99 12.47 -3.70
CA LYS A 74 7.15 13.15 -4.32
C LYS A 74 8.26 12.21 -4.82
N SER A 75 8.26 10.95 -4.40
CA SER A 75 9.23 9.93 -4.83
C SER A 75 8.61 8.90 -5.79
N GLY A 76 7.40 9.18 -6.29
CA GLY A 76 6.65 8.27 -7.17
C GLY A 76 6.00 7.09 -6.44
N TRP A 77 6.00 7.06 -5.10
CA TRP A 77 5.38 5.96 -4.36
C TRP A 77 3.87 6.09 -4.39
N THR A 78 3.19 4.97 -4.65
CA THR A 78 1.73 4.84 -4.53
C THR A 78 1.35 4.21 -3.19
N PRO A 79 0.08 4.28 -2.74
CA PRO A 79 -0.39 3.54 -1.58
C PRO A 79 -0.02 2.05 -1.63
N LEU A 80 -0.08 1.42 -2.81
CA LEU A 80 0.28 0.01 -2.96
C LEU A 80 1.77 -0.25 -2.71
N HIS A 81 2.67 0.67 -3.02
CA HIS A 81 4.10 0.56 -2.66
C HIS A 81 4.29 0.52 -1.14
N PHE A 82 3.59 1.40 -0.41
CA PHE A 82 3.63 1.39 1.05
C PHE A 82 3.04 0.10 1.61
N ALA A 83 1.84 -0.29 1.16
CA ALA A 83 1.15 -1.49 1.61
C ALA A 83 1.96 -2.76 1.36
N ALA A 84 2.58 -2.92 0.18
CA ALA A 84 3.38 -4.08 -0.17
C ALA A 84 4.62 -4.23 0.73
N ARG A 85 5.18 -3.13 1.23
CA ARG A 85 6.30 -3.14 2.19
C ARG A 85 5.86 -3.49 3.63
N THR A 86 4.57 -3.51 3.89
CA THR A 86 4.00 -3.99 5.17
C THR A 86 3.71 -5.49 5.12
N SER A 87 3.36 -6.08 6.27
CA SER A 87 2.92 -7.48 6.34
C SER A 87 1.42 -7.67 6.15
N ASP A 88 0.65 -6.62 5.93
CA ASP A 88 -0.82 -6.68 5.88
C ASP A 88 -1.31 -7.06 4.47
N THR A 89 -1.76 -8.31 4.36
CA THR A 89 -2.25 -8.85 3.08
C THR A 89 -3.65 -8.33 2.75
N ASP A 90 -4.46 -7.99 3.75
CA ASP A 90 -5.85 -7.54 3.53
C ASP A 90 -5.86 -6.13 2.94
N VAL A 91 -4.97 -5.26 3.42
CA VAL A 91 -4.76 -3.92 2.84
C VAL A 91 -4.30 -4.01 1.38
N VAL A 92 -3.32 -4.88 1.09
CA VAL A 92 -2.85 -5.11 -0.29
C VAL A 92 -4.00 -5.58 -1.18
N ARG A 93 -4.78 -6.56 -0.73
CA ARG A 93 -5.94 -7.07 -1.49
C ARG A 93 -7.01 -6.02 -1.70
N ALA A 94 -7.29 -5.17 -0.71
CA ALA A 94 -8.25 -4.08 -0.82
C ALA A 94 -7.82 -3.07 -1.89
N LEU A 95 -6.56 -2.63 -1.87
CA LEU A 95 -6.02 -1.70 -2.86
C LEU A 95 -6.03 -2.30 -4.27
N VAL A 96 -5.58 -3.56 -4.42
CA VAL A 96 -5.61 -4.28 -5.71
C VAL A 96 -7.05 -4.40 -6.23
N SER A 97 -8.00 -4.77 -5.37
CA SER A 97 -9.42 -4.90 -5.75
C SER A 97 -10.03 -3.56 -6.14
N ALA A 98 -9.50 -2.46 -5.62
CA ALA A 98 -9.88 -1.09 -5.97
C ALA A 98 -9.20 -0.55 -7.24
N GLY A 99 -8.40 -1.37 -7.94
CA GLY A 99 -7.74 -0.98 -9.19
C GLY A 99 -6.40 -0.26 -9.00
N ALA A 100 -5.72 -0.50 -7.88
CA ALA A 100 -4.34 -0.04 -7.73
C ALA A 100 -3.43 -0.69 -8.80
N ASP A 101 -2.58 0.11 -9.44
CA ASP A 101 -1.63 -0.36 -10.43
C ASP A 101 -0.50 -1.15 -9.74
N VAL A 102 -0.52 -2.46 -9.94
CA VAL A 102 0.44 -3.42 -9.36
C VAL A 102 1.83 -3.32 -9.98
N ASN A 103 1.96 -2.65 -11.11
CA ASN A 103 3.21 -2.44 -11.83
C ASN A 103 3.66 -0.97 -11.85
N ALA A 104 3.01 -0.09 -11.06
CA ALA A 104 3.44 1.30 -10.92
C ALA A 104 4.90 1.35 -10.48
N GLU A 105 5.71 2.19 -11.13
CA GLU A 105 7.11 2.37 -10.80
C GLU A 105 7.31 3.65 -10.00
N ASN A 106 8.02 3.55 -8.88
CA ASN A 106 8.53 4.73 -8.19
C ASN A 106 9.76 5.32 -8.92
N ASP A 107 10.32 6.43 -8.42
CA ASP A 107 11.46 7.11 -9.05
C ASP A 107 12.74 6.25 -9.13
N LYS A 108 12.79 5.13 -8.41
CA LYS A 108 13.89 4.16 -8.46
C LYS A 108 13.63 2.98 -9.40
N GLY A 109 12.49 2.98 -10.09
CA GLY A 109 12.04 1.87 -10.93
C GLY A 109 11.64 0.63 -10.14
N GLU A 110 11.37 0.76 -8.84
CA GLU A 110 10.84 -0.31 -8.00
C GLU A 110 9.32 -0.37 -8.15
N VAL A 111 8.77 -1.56 -8.36
CA VAL A 111 7.32 -1.80 -8.31
C VAL A 111 6.90 -2.32 -6.93
N PRO A 112 5.61 -2.31 -6.55
CA PRO A 112 5.16 -2.85 -5.26
C PRO A 112 5.68 -4.27 -4.96
N LEU A 113 5.78 -5.12 -6.00
CA LEU A 113 6.33 -6.47 -5.87
C LEU A 113 7.79 -6.48 -5.38
N ASN A 114 8.64 -5.56 -5.83
CA ASN A 114 10.03 -5.44 -5.32
C ASN A 114 10.05 -5.15 -3.82
N LEU A 115 9.16 -4.26 -3.37
CA LEU A 115 9.12 -3.81 -1.98
C LEU A 115 8.59 -4.86 -1.01
N SER A 116 7.78 -5.82 -1.48
CA SER A 116 7.30 -6.95 -0.68
C SER A 116 8.41 -7.87 -0.14
N LEU A 117 9.61 -7.81 -0.73
CA LEU A 117 10.77 -8.63 -0.37
C LEU A 117 11.79 -7.88 0.50
N MET A 118 11.50 -6.64 0.92
CA MET A 118 12.44 -5.78 1.66
C MET A 118 12.59 -6.15 3.14
N ARG A 119 11.62 -6.85 3.74
CA ARG A 119 11.63 -7.24 5.15
C ARG A 119 11.54 -8.76 5.29
N LYS A 120 12.50 -9.36 6.00
CA LYS A 120 12.51 -10.81 6.31
C LYS A 120 11.82 -11.08 7.66
N PRO A 121 11.12 -12.21 7.82
CA PRO A 121 10.75 -13.16 6.77
C PRO A 121 9.75 -12.54 5.77
N TRP A 122 9.82 -12.91 4.50
CA TRP A 122 8.92 -12.36 3.48
C TRP A 122 7.49 -12.84 3.71
N ASN A 123 6.52 -11.95 3.48
CA ASN A 123 5.13 -12.35 3.41
C ASN A 123 4.80 -12.84 1.99
N LEU A 124 4.91 -14.14 1.76
CA LEU A 124 4.62 -14.74 0.46
C LEU A 124 3.14 -14.62 0.05
N LEU A 125 2.22 -14.33 0.97
CA LEU A 125 0.82 -14.05 0.63
C LEU A 125 0.66 -12.70 -0.08
N VAL A 126 1.49 -11.70 0.28
CA VAL A 126 1.54 -10.42 -0.44
C VAL A 126 2.12 -10.63 -1.83
N VAL A 127 3.22 -11.39 -1.94
CA VAL A 127 3.83 -11.76 -3.22
C VAL A 127 2.81 -12.45 -4.11
N GLU A 128 2.12 -13.47 -3.59
CA GLU A 128 1.09 -14.19 -4.34
C GLU A 128 -0.07 -13.28 -4.75
N ALA A 129 -0.55 -12.40 -3.86
CA ALA A 129 -1.63 -11.48 -4.17
C ALA A 129 -1.26 -10.53 -5.32
N LEU A 130 -0.04 -9.97 -5.31
CA LEU A 130 0.46 -9.09 -6.36
C LEU A 130 0.67 -9.83 -7.69
N LEU A 131 1.31 -11.00 -7.67
CA LEU A 131 1.51 -11.82 -8.87
C LEU A 131 0.17 -12.26 -9.48
N LYS A 132 -0.77 -12.73 -8.67
CA LYS A 132 -2.12 -13.09 -9.11
C LYS A 132 -2.86 -11.91 -9.74
N ALA A 133 -2.56 -10.69 -9.31
CA ALA A 133 -3.13 -9.46 -9.83
C ALA A 133 -2.41 -8.93 -11.09
N GLY A 134 -1.41 -9.65 -11.61
CA GLY A 134 -0.69 -9.30 -12.83
C GLY A 134 0.60 -8.49 -12.61
N ALA A 135 1.17 -8.50 -11.40
CA ALA A 135 2.50 -7.94 -11.19
C ALA A 135 3.55 -8.76 -11.96
N ASP A 136 4.50 -8.09 -12.62
CA ASP A 136 5.55 -8.75 -13.39
C ASP A 136 6.56 -9.48 -12.46
N GLY A 137 6.44 -10.81 -12.38
CA GLY A 137 7.35 -11.67 -11.63
C GLY A 137 8.82 -11.60 -12.12
N GLY A 138 9.04 -11.18 -13.36
CA GLY A 138 10.38 -10.92 -13.91
C GLY A 138 11.15 -9.87 -13.12
N ARG A 139 10.45 -8.90 -12.49
CA ARG A 139 11.05 -7.84 -11.67
C ARG A 139 11.76 -8.36 -10.42
N ILE A 140 11.39 -9.55 -9.93
CA ILE A 140 12.00 -10.18 -8.75
C ILE A 140 12.72 -11.50 -9.07
N LYS A 141 12.55 -12.07 -10.27
CA LYS A 141 13.12 -13.39 -10.64
C LYS A 141 14.64 -13.45 -10.47
N LYS A 142 15.38 -12.43 -10.94
CA LYS A 142 16.83 -12.38 -10.77
C LYS A 142 17.23 -12.39 -9.28
N PHE A 143 16.55 -11.60 -8.45
CA PHE A 143 16.77 -11.59 -7.00
C PHE A 143 16.49 -12.96 -6.38
N ALA A 144 15.34 -13.56 -6.70
CA ALA A 144 14.91 -14.85 -6.18
C ALA A 144 15.90 -15.99 -6.50
N THR A 145 16.58 -15.96 -7.66
CA THR A 145 17.55 -17.01 -8.01
C THR A 145 18.84 -16.98 -7.17
N VAL A 146 19.28 -15.80 -6.70
CA VAL A 146 20.57 -15.62 -6.03
C VAL A 146 20.48 -15.45 -4.53
N VAL A 147 19.28 -15.20 -3.99
CA VAL A 147 19.09 -14.88 -2.58
C VAL A 147 19.30 -16.10 -1.68
N ALA A 148 20.10 -15.92 -0.62
CA ALA A 148 20.19 -16.88 0.48
C ALA A 148 19.02 -16.65 1.46
N SER A 149 17.92 -17.40 1.28
CA SER A 149 16.73 -17.40 2.13
C SER A 149 16.12 -18.80 2.19
N PRO A 150 15.61 -19.26 3.35
CA PRO A 150 14.86 -20.51 3.41
C PRO A 150 13.58 -20.47 2.57
N GLN A 151 13.05 -19.28 2.29
CA GLN A 151 11.83 -19.05 1.50
C GLN A 151 12.11 -18.98 -0.01
N LYS A 152 13.35 -19.22 -0.46
CA LYS A 152 13.76 -19.08 -1.86
C LYS A 152 12.93 -19.96 -2.79
N GLU A 153 12.80 -21.24 -2.48
CA GLU A 153 12.13 -22.19 -3.37
C GLU A 153 10.62 -21.90 -3.47
N ASP A 154 9.98 -21.53 -2.35
CA ASP A 154 8.58 -21.10 -2.35
C ASP A 154 8.37 -19.81 -3.17
N LEU A 155 9.30 -18.86 -3.08
CA LEU A 155 9.27 -17.63 -3.87
C LEU A 155 9.40 -17.92 -5.37
N LEU A 156 10.33 -18.79 -5.77
CA LEU A 156 10.50 -19.20 -7.17
C LEU A 156 9.27 -19.94 -7.68
N ALA A 157 8.71 -20.86 -6.88
CA ALA A 157 7.48 -21.57 -7.22
C ALA A 157 6.29 -20.62 -7.44
N LEU A 158 6.16 -19.56 -6.64
CA LEU A 158 5.15 -18.52 -6.85
C LEU A 158 5.37 -17.75 -8.14
N ILE A 159 6.61 -17.33 -8.42
CA ILE A 159 6.93 -16.62 -9.67
C ILE A 159 6.56 -17.47 -10.88
N ASP A 160 6.97 -18.73 -10.90
CA ASP A 160 6.71 -19.62 -12.03
C ASP A 160 5.22 -20.02 -12.16
N LYS A 161 4.46 -20.03 -11.05
CA LYS A 161 3.00 -20.26 -11.06
C LYS A 161 2.21 -19.16 -11.77
N TYR A 162 2.71 -17.92 -11.76
CA TYR A 162 2.02 -16.74 -12.29
C TYR A 162 2.79 -16.03 -13.42
N ALA A 163 3.76 -16.72 -14.05
CA ALA A 163 4.57 -16.24 -15.17
C ALA A 163 3.89 -16.45 -16.54
#